data_AF-A0A9K3JZG1-F1
#
_entry.id   AF-A0A9K3JZG1-F1
#
_cell.length_a   1.000
_cell.length_b   1.000
_cell.length_c   1.000
_cell.angle_alpha   90.00
_cell.angle_beta   90.00
_cell.angle_gamma   90.00
#
_symmetry.space_group_name_H-M   'P 1'
#
loop_
_entity.id
_entity.type
_entity.pdbx_description
1 polymer ?
#
loop_
_entity_poly.entity_id
_entity_poly.type
_entity_poly.pdbx_seq_one_letter_code
_entity_poly.pdbx_strand_id
1 'polypeptide(L)'
;MVKTDGRFGSYNLIVSFDMTSEEFREVNLPQSLAHQPRYSYKLSISKLMESLVVLEHGVEANNSSFRVWMMEDGVPNSFTKLFTFNVNTPHAAVLGFKKTGEPIMEIIDNDHHRQLVVYEPCSKRINNHNLGFDAVNFSFFVYPYMDTLLLLDQRDLLICVLQQRKQKALETFK
;
A
#
# COMPACT_ATOMS: atom_id res chain seq x y z
N MET A 1 -30.04 14.66 8.44
CA MET A 1 -30.00 15.44 7.19
C MET A 1 -28.60 16.04 7.06
N VAL A 2 -27.68 15.31 6.43
CA VAL A 2 -26.31 15.81 6.16
C VAL A 2 -26.32 16.29 4.71
N LYS A 3 -26.05 17.58 4.51
CA LYS A 3 -25.78 18.12 3.17
C LYS A 3 -24.45 17.51 2.71
N THR A 4 -24.49 16.76 1.63
CA THR A 4 -23.28 16.41 0.87
C THR A 4 -23.32 17.18 -0.43
N ASP A 5 -22.52 18.22 -0.47
CA ASP A 5 -22.10 18.99 -1.62
C ASP A 5 -21.73 18.01 -2.74
N GLY A 6 -22.27 18.22 -3.94
CA GLY A 6 -22.24 17.30 -5.09
C GLY A 6 -20.85 17.04 -5.68
N ARG A 7 -19.91 16.54 -4.87
CA ARG A 7 -18.60 16.09 -5.28
C ARG A 7 -18.65 14.57 -5.36
N PHE A 8 -18.41 14.02 -6.54
CA PHE A 8 -18.24 12.58 -6.73
C PHE A 8 -17.03 12.07 -5.93
N GLY A 9 -17.22 11.78 -4.65
CA GLY A 9 -16.20 11.18 -3.78
C GLY A 9 -15.96 9.74 -4.19
N SER A 10 -14.72 9.39 -4.49
CA SER A 10 -14.27 8.00 -4.51
C SER A 10 -14.08 7.52 -3.07
N TYR A 11 -14.52 6.30 -2.78
CA TYR A 11 -14.31 5.65 -1.49
C TYR A 11 -13.34 4.47 -1.67
N ASN A 12 -12.24 4.46 -0.92
CA ASN A 12 -11.29 3.36 -0.88
C ASN A 12 -11.71 2.36 0.20
N LEU A 13 -11.71 1.07 -0.13
CA LEU A 13 -12.06 -0.02 0.78
C LEU A 13 -11.06 -1.16 0.66
N ILE A 14 -10.78 -1.83 1.79
CA ILE A 14 -10.11 -3.12 1.83
C ILE A 14 -11.18 -4.18 2.09
N VAL A 15 -11.21 -5.19 1.23
CA VAL A 15 -12.04 -6.38 1.41
C VAL A 15 -11.13 -7.55 1.71
N SER A 16 -11.40 -8.26 2.80
CA SER A 16 -10.75 -9.52 3.15
C SER A 16 -11.69 -10.69 2.89
N PHE A 17 -11.11 -11.88 2.71
CA PHE A 17 -11.83 -13.14 2.59
C PHE A 17 -11.32 -14.09 3.68
N ASP A 18 -12.22 -14.61 4.50
CA ASP A 18 -11.91 -15.59 5.54
C ASP A 18 -12.05 -17.00 4.94
N MET A 19 -10.94 -17.73 4.80
CA MET A 19 -10.96 -19.10 4.24
C MET A 19 -11.66 -20.12 5.14
N THR A 20 -11.85 -19.83 6.43
CA THR A 20 -12.49 -20.76 7.38
C THR A 20 -13.99 -20.64 7.33
N SER A 21 -14.50 -19.40 7.37
CA SER A 21 -15.94 -19.15 7.27
C SER A 21 -16.43 -18.98 5.83
N GLU A 22 -15.51 -18.86 4.87
CA GLU A 22 -15.78 -18.57 3.45
C GLU A 22 -16.55 -17.24 3.25
N GLU A 23 -16.27 -16.25 4.09
CA GLU A 23 -16.98 -14.97 4.10
C GLU A 23 -16.09 -13.80 3.69
N PHE A 24 -16.67 -12.88 2.93
CA PHE A 24 -16.05 -11.56 2.71
C PHE A 24 -16.31 -10.64 3.89
N ARG A 25 -15.28 -9.90 4.31
CA ARG A 25 -15.37 -8.90 5.36
C ARG A 25 -14.77 -7.58 4.91
N GLU A 26 -15.33 -6.50 5.40
CA GLU A 26 -14.78 -5.16 5.18
C GLU A 26 -13.74 -4.84 6.26
N VAL A 27 -12.59 -4.35 5.82
CA VAL A 27 -11.55 -3.79 6.68
C VAL A 27 -11.55 -2.28 6.47
N ASN A 28 -12.07 -1.57 7.46
CA ASN A 28 -12.20 -0.12 7.46
C ASN A 28 -10.82 0.53 7.49
N LEU A 29 -10.60 1.42 6.53
CA LEU A 29 -9.47 2.31 6.50
C LEU A 29 -9.71 3.54 7.40
N PRO A 30 -8.65 4.18 7.92
CA PRO A 30 -8.71 5.52 8.48
C PRO A 30 -9.47 6.47 7.55
N GLN A 31 -10.27 7.38 8.10
CA GLN A 31 -11.13 8.27 7.31
C GLN A 31 -10.34 9.06 6.26
N SER A 32 -9.09 9.45 6.57
CA SER A 32 -8.18 10.15 5.66
C SER A 32 -7.73 9.32 4.46
N LEU A 33 -7.68 7.99 4.59
CA LEU A 33 -7.33 7.05 3.51
C LEU A 33 -8.57 6.62 2.73
N ALA A 34 -9.70 6.44 3.42
CA ALA A 34 -10.97 6.06 2.82
C ALA A 34 -11.53 7.16 1.89
N HIS A 35 -11.38 8.44 2.29
CA HIS A 35 -11.95 9.60 1.60
C HIS A 35 -10.87 10.49 1.00
N GLN A 36 -10.22 10.02 -0.06
CA GLN A 36 -9.22 10.82 -0.78
C GLN A 36 -9.81 11.49 -2.03
N PRO A 37 -9.38 12.73 -2.34
CA PRO A 37 -9.64 13.33 -3.65
C PRO A 37 -9.08 12.43 -4.77
N ARG A 38 -9.86 12.24 -5.84
CA ARG A 38 -9.59 11.31 -6.97
C ARG A 38 -8.17 11.38 -7.57
N TYR A 39 -7.48 12.50 -7.43
CA TYR A 39 -6.20 12.79 -8.10
C TYR A 39 -5.03 13.01 -7.14
N SER A 40 -5.21 12.78 -5.83
CA SER A 40 -4.23 13.21 -4.83
C SER A 40 -3.19 12.13 -4.49
N TYR A 41 -3.64 10.91 -4.19
CA TYR A 41 -2.75 9.85 -3.71
C TYR A 41 -3.19 8.48 -4.25
N LYS A 42 -2.21 7.62 -4.54
CA LYS A 42 -2.42 6.20 -4.87
C LYS A 42 -2.27 5.39 -3.58
N LEU A 43 -3.17 4.42 -3.38
CA LEU A 43 -3.05 3.47 -2.28
C LEU A 43 -2.54 2.13 -2.79
N SER A 44 -1.57 1.55 -2.09
CA SER A 44 -1.16 0.16 -2.24
C SER A 44 -1.16 -0.54 -0.88
N ILE A 45 -1.06 -1.85 -0.91
CA ILE A 45 -1.00 -2.68 0.29
C ILE A 45 0.29 -3.48 0.27
N SER A 46 0.79 -3.85 1.45
CA SER A 46 1.94 -4.72 1.61
C SER A 46 1.84 -5.49 2.92
N LYS A 47 2.77 -6.43 3.12
CA LYS A 47 2.95 -7.16 4.37
C LYS A 47 4.21 -6.63 5.05
N LEU A 48 4.13 -6.34 6.34
CA LEU A 48 5.30 -6.08 7.19
C LEU A 48 5.14 -6.91 8.47
N MET A 49 6.08 -7.83 8.70
CA MET A 49 5.94 -8.86 9.72
C MET A 49 4.60 -9.58 9.52
N GLU A 50 3.77 -9.74 10.55
CA GLU A 50 2.44 -10.37 10.42
C GLU A 50 1.30 -9.35 10.29
N SER A 51 1.61 -8.08 10.02
CA SER A 51 0.61 -7.02 9.92
C SER A 51 0.40 -6.54 8.48
N LEU A 52 -0.87 -6.22 8.18
CA LEU A 52 -1.26 -5.56 6.94
C LEU A 52 -0.79 -4.11 6.97
N VAL A 53 -0.12 -3.69 5.90
CA VAL A 53 0.33 -2.32 5.69
C VAL A 53 -0.41 -1.69 4.53
N VAL A 54 -0.82 -0.43 4.70
CA VAL A 54 -1.39 0.42 3.66
C VAL A 54 -0.42 1.57 3.39
N LEU A 55 -0.09 1.73 2.12
CA LEU A 55 0.82 2.72 1.61
C LEU A 55 0.04 3.79 0.87
N GLU A 56 0.19 5.03 1.30
CA GLU A 56 -0.29 6.20 0.57
C GLU A 56 0.89 6.85 -0.17
N HIS A 57 0.82 6.88 -1.50
CA HIS A 57 1.83 7.48 -2.37
C HIS A 57 1.29 8.75 -3.03
N GLY A 58 1.99 9.86 -2.83
CA GLY A 58 1.72 11.14 -3.50
C GLY A 58 2.97 11.69 -4.15
N VAL A 59 2.79 12.69 -5.01
CA VAL A 59 3.90 13.42 -5.63
C VAL A 59 3.72 14.89 -5.32
N GLU A 60 4.71 15.49 -4.65
CA GLU A 60 4.73 16.89 -4.24
C GLU A 60 6.02 17.53 -4.74
N ALA A 61 5.92 18.62 -5.52
CA ALA A 61 7.07 19.39 -6.01
C ALA A 61 8.20 18.51 -6.63
N ASN A 62 7.83 17.55 -7.48
CA ASN A 62 8.72 16.56 -8.11
C ASN A 62 9.36 15.53 -7.16
N ASN A 63 8.86 15.39 -5.93
CA ASN A 63 9.31 14.38 -4.98
C ASN A 63 8.16 13.41 -4.66
N SER A 64 8.46 12.12 -4.61
CA SER A 64 7.52 11.12 -4.11
C SER A 64 7.45 11.19 -2.60
N SER A 65 6.22 11.26 -2.07
CA SER A 65 5.90 11.23 -0.65
C SER A 65 5.15 9.94 -0.32
N PHE A 66 5.59 9.26 0.74
CA PHE A 66 5.01 8.01 1.19
C PHE A 66 4.59 8.10 2.65
N ARG A 67 3.36 7.68 2.95
CA ARG A 67 2.88 7.49 4.32
C ARG A 67 2.55 6.02 4.53
N VAL A 68 3.17 5.45 5.56
CA VAL A 68 3.05 4.03 5.89
C VAL A 68 2.10 3.88 7.07
N TRP A 69 1.03 3.11 6.87
CA TRP A 69 0.04 2.80 7.89
C TRP A 69 0.03 1.29 8.14
N MET A 70 0.03 0.87 9.39
CA MET A 70 0.03 -0.54 9.77
C MET A 70 -1.22 -0.83 10.60
N MET A 71 -1.84 -1.98 10.35
CA MET A 71 -2.87 -2.52 11.22
C MET A 71 -2.22 -3.06 12.50
N GLU A 72 -2.69 -2.61 13.66
CA GLU A 72 -2.18 -3.07 14.95
C GLU A 72 -2.53 -4.54 15.15
N ASP A 73 -1.49 -5.38 15.31
CA ASP A 73 -1.58 -6.79 15.75
C ASP A 73 -2.71 -7.62 15.11
N GLY A 74 -3.02 -7.38 13.84
CA GLY A 74 -4.09 -8.07 13.12
C GLY A 74 -5.52 -7.72 13.57
N VAL A 75 -5.69 -6.75 14.47
CA VAL A 75 -7.00 -6.24 14.90
C VAL A 75 -7.63 -5.49 13.73
N PRO A 76 -8.76 -5.94 13.16
CA PRO A 76 -9.37 -5.24 12.04
C PRO A 76 -9.68 -3.77 12.39
N ASN A 77 -9.54 -2.88 11.42
CA ASN A 77 -9.88 -1.45 11.52
C ASN A 77 -8.98 -0.59 12.44
N SER A 78 -7.83 -1.12 12.89
CA SER A 78 -6.92 -0.49 13.87
C SER A 78 -5.69 0.20 13.25
N PHE A 79 -5.83 0.80 12.06
CA PHE A 79 -4.65 1.33 11.37
C PHE A 79 -4.02 2.53 12.09
N THR A 80 -2.73 2.43 12.40
CA THR A 80 -1.91 3.53 12.89
C THR A 80 -0.83 3.90 11.89
N LYS A 81 -0.47 5.19 11.88
CA LYS A 81 0.59 5.69 11.01
C LYS A 81 1.93 5.35 11.66
N LEU A 82 2.75 4.56 10.97
CA LEU A 82 4.09 4.22 11.44
C LEU A 82 5.07 5.37 11.20
N PHE A 83 5.21 5.76 9.94
CA PHE A 83 6.12 6.84 9.54
C PHE A 83 5.75 7.41 8.17
N THR A 84 6.33 8.57 7.87
CA THR A 84 6.25 9.24 6.58
C THR A 84 7.65 9.52 6.10
N PHE A 85 7.88 9.41 4.80
CA PHE A 85 9.15 9.77 4.20
C PHE A 85 8.97 10.28 2.77
N ASN A 86 9.98 11.01 2.29
CA ASN A 86 10.03 11.55 0.94
C ASN A 86 11.29 11.04 0.23
N VAL A 87 11.19 10.90 -1.08
CA VAL A 87 12.30 10.57 -1.95
C VAL A 87 12.45 11.68 -2.98
N ASN A 88 13.69 12.10 -3.24
CA ASN A 88 14.03 13.20 -4.17
C ASN A 88 13.92 12.79 -5.65
N THR A 89 12.83 12.11 -6.02
CA THR A 89 12.45 11.76 -7.39
C THR A 89 10.93 11.60 -7.43
N PRO A 90 10.23 11.97 -8.51
CA PRO A 90 8.80 11.73 -8.64
C PRO A 90 8.49 10.29 -9.11
N HIS A 91 9.53 9.52 -9.42
CA HIS A 91 9.44 8.18 -9.98
C HIS A 91 9.94 7.14 -8.97
N ALA A 92 9.34 7.13 -7.78
CA ALA A 92 9.58 6.10 -6.78
C ALA A 92 8.32 5.27 -6.51
N ALA A 93 8.52 4.01 -6.17
CA ALA A 93 7.47 3.11 -5.69
C ALA A 93 8.00 2.24 -4.54
N VAL A 94 7.20 2.06 -3.49
CA VAL A 94 7.48 1.06 -2.45
C VAL A 94 6.94 -0.28 -2.93
N LEU A 95 7.81 -1.26 -3.05
CA LEU A 95 7.46 -2.62 -3.49
C LEU A 95 7.17 -3.55 -2.31
N GLY A 96 7.74 -3.26 -1.15
CA GLY A 96 7.55 -4.06 0.05
C GLY A 96 8.46 -3.59 1.18
N PHE A 97 8.68 -4.45 2.15
CA PHE A 97 9.51 -4.15 3.32
C PHE A 97 10.44 -5.31 3.64
N LYS A 98 11.62 -4.98 4.17
CA LYS A 98 12.46 -5.96 4.86
C LYS A 98 11.76 -6.43 6.14
N LYS A 99 12.15 -7.61 6.65
CA LYS A 99 11.71 -8.11 7.97
C LYS A 99 11.99 -7.11 9.11
N THR A 100 13.03 -6.29 8.94
CA THR A 100 13.48 -5.26 9.87
C THR A 100 12.70 -3.93 9.75
N GLY A 101 11.76 -3.81 8.79
CA GLY A 101 10.85 -2.66 8.67
C GLY A 101 11.26 -1.60 7.64
N GLU A 102 12.45 -1.70 7.06
CA GLU A 102 12.90 -0.77 6.02
C GLU A 102 12.14 -0.99 4.70
N PRO A 103 11.62 0.07 4.07
CA PRO A 103 11.02 -0.01 2.75
C PRO A 103 12.01 -0.47 1.68
N ILE A 104 11.58 -1.42 0.86
CA ILE A 104 12.23 -1.81 -0.40
C ILE A 104 11.54 -1.04 -1.52
N MET A 105 12.31 -0.32 -2.32
CA MET A 105 11.78 0.63 -3.29
C MET A 105 12.38 0.43 -4.67
N GLU A 106 11.57 0.70 -5.68
CA GLU A 106 12.02 0.99 -7.03
C GLU A 106 12.17 2.51 -7.17
N ILE A 107 13.33 2.95 -7.64
CA ILE A 107 13.57 4.34 -8.05
C ILE A 107 13.94 4.35 -9.51
N ILE A 108 13.38 5.30 -10.25
CA ILE A 108 13.73 5.57 -11.65
C ILE A 108 14.51 6.88 -11.71
N ASP A 109 15.68 6.85 -12.35
CA ASP A 109 16.42 8.05 -12.67
C ASP A 109 15.95 8.69 -14.00
N ASN A 110 16.60 9.80 -14.39
CA ASN A 110 16.23 10.56 -15.58
C ASN A 110 16.47 9.79 -16.88
N ASP A 111 17.37 8.80 -16.87
CA ASP A 111 17.73 7.99 -18.03
C ASP A 111 16.90 6.68 -18.09
N HIS A 112 15.83 6.62 -17.29
CA HIS A 112 14.93 5.47 -17.17
C HIS A 112 15.61 4.20 -16.63
N HIS A 113 16.76 4.32 -15.97
CA HIS A 113 17.34 3.23 -15.22
C HIS A 113 16.55 3.04 -13.93
N ARG A 114 16.17 1.79 -13.70
CA ARG A 114 15.45 1.39 -12.49
C ARG A 114 16.42 0.71 -11.56
N GLN A 115 16.39 1.15 -10.32
CA GLN A 115 17.25 0.63 -9.26
C GLN A 115 16.36 0.13 -8.11
N LEU A 116 16.69 -1.05 -7.62
CA LEU A 116 16.09 -1.59 -6.41
C LEU A 116 16.93 -1.18 -5.19
N VAL A 117 16.35 -0.37 -4.32
CA VAL A 117 17.04 0.23 -3.17
C VAL A 117 16.29 -0.01 -1.87
N VAL A 118 16.99 0.17 -0.74
CA VAL A 118 16.39 0.12 0.59
C VAL A 118 16.44 1.52 1.21
N TYR A 119 15.31 1.99 1.72
CA TYR A 119 15.24 3.24 2.47
C TYR A 119 15.47 2.98 3.95
N GLU A 120 16.40 3.69 4.58
CA GLU A 120 16.62 3.64 6.02
C GLU A 120 15.84 4.79 6.71
N PRO A 121 14.74 4.50 7.43
CA PRO A 121 13.88 5.55 7.98
C PRO A 121 14.57 6.42 9.05
N CYS A 122 15.46 5.83 9.85
CA CYS A 122 16.15 6.52 10.94
C CYS A 122 17.15 7.56 10.43
N SER A 123 17.96 7.19 9.44
CA SER A 123 18.97 8.09 8.86
C SER A 123 18.40 8.96 7.72
N LYS A 124 17.19 8.66 7.26
CA LYS A 124 16.53 9.25 6.10
C LYS A 124 17.35 9.12 4.81
N ARG A 125 18.13 8.06 4.69
CA ARG A 125 18.99 7.81 3.52
C ARG A 125 18.46 6.63 2.74
N ILE A 126 18.61 6.73 1.42
CA ILE A 126 18.61 5.56 0.57
C ILE A 126 19.98 4.91 0.76
N ASN A 127 19.99 3.62 1.07
CA ASN A 127 21.23 2.90 1.17
C ASN A 127 21.76 2.72 -0.26
N ASN A 128 22.82 3.45 -0.62
CA ASN A 128 23.40 3.51 -1.97
C ASN A 128 24.07 2.20 -2.42
N HIS A 129 24.09 1.19 -1.55
CA HIS A 129 24.29 -0.18 -2.00
C HIS A 129 22.98 -0.63 -2.63
N ASN A 130 22.81 -0.37 -3.93
CA ASN A 130 21.77 -1.00 -4.75
C ASN A 130 21.75 -2.48 -4.38
N LEU A 131 20.57 -3.11 -4.36
CA LEU A 131 20.46 -4.55 -4.11
C LEU A 131 21.13 -5.42 -5.20
N GLY A 132 21.91 -4.80 -6.10
CA GLY A 132 22.60 -5.41 -7.23
C GLY A 132 21.70 -5.58 -8.45
N PHE A 133 20.50 -4.98 -8.44
CA PHE A 133 19.51 -5.10 -9.50
C PHE A 133 19.33 -3.77 -10.20
N ASP A 134 19.96 -3.65 -11.37
CA ASP A 134 19.77 -2.56 -12.30
C ASP A 134 19.05 -3.10 -13.53
N ALA A 135 17.92 -2.49 -13.88
CA ALA A 135 17.14 -2.89 -15.04
C ALA A 135 16.80 -1.69 -15.92
N VAL A 136 16.94 -1.86 -17.22
CA VAL A 136 16.52 -0.88 -18.23
C VAL A 136 15.21 -1.37 -18.83
N ASN A 137 14.16 -0.54 -18.80
CA ASN A 137 12.84 -0.84 -19.38
C ASN A 137 12.03 -2.01 -18.74
N PHE A 138 12.38 -2.47 -17.54
CA PHE A 138 11.62 -3.53 -16.82
C PHE A 138 11.24 -3.09 -15.40
N SER A 139 10.06 -3.44 -14.91
CA SER A 139 9.66 -3.16 -13.52
C SER A 139 10.05 -4.30 -12.56
N PHE A 140 10.41 -3.94 -11.33
CA PHE A 140 10.62 -4.92 -10.27
C PHE A 140 9.31 -5.29 -9.56
N PHE A 141 9.20 -6.56 -9.14
CA PHE A 141 8.13 -7.05 -8.28
C PHE A 141 8.72 -7.76 -7.08
N VAL A 142 8.26 -7.43 -5.88
CA VAL A 142 8.63 -8.10 -4.64
C VAL A 142 7.38 -8.76 -4.08
N TYR A 143 7.34 -10.08 -4.13
CA TYR A 143 6.25 -10.86 -3.55
C TYR A 143 6.73 -11.52 -2.25
N PRO A 144 5.92 -11.50 -1.18
CA PRO A 144 6.18 -12.38 -0.05
C PRO A 144 6.07 -13.82 -0.54
N TYR A 145 7.06 -14.64 -0.22
CA TYR A 145 6.98 -16.08 -0.44
C TYR A 145 5.89 -16.63 0.49
N MET A 146 4.87 -17.23 -0.10
CA MET A 146 3.86 -18.03 0.57
C MET A 146 4.12 -19.47 0.16
N ASP A 147 4.32 -20.37 1.12
CA ASP A 147 4.34 -21.80 0.84
C ASP A 147 3.03 -22.16 0.12
N THR A 148 3.14 -22.87 -1.00
CA THR A 148 1.97 -23.24 -1.80
C THR A 148 1.01 -24.05 -0.94
N LEU A 149 -0.28 -23.70 -1.03
CA LEU A 149 -1.48 -24.30 -0.43
C LEU A 149 -1.66 -25.83 -0.53
N LEU A 150 -0.65 -26.58 -0.97
CA LEU A 150 -0.75 -28.02 -1.26
C LEU A 150 -0.50 -28.93 -0.06
N LEU A 151 0.03 -28.41 1.04
CA LEU A 151 0.15 -29.12 2.31
C LEU A 151 0.10 -28.06 3.40
N LEU A 152 -1.00 -27.91 4.11
CA LEU A 152 -1.04 -27.47 5.51
C LEU A 152 -2.49 -27.58 6.02
N ASP A 153 -2.74 -28.63 6.80
CA ASP A 153 -3.87 -28.81 7.72
C ASP A 153 -3.77 -27.83 8.93
N GLN A 154 -3.19 -26.65 8.74
CA GLN A 154 -2.93 -25.69 9.81
C GLN A 154 -3.05 -24.24 9.34
N ARG A 155 -4.11 -23.62 9.85
CA ARG A 155 -4.29 -22.21 10.27
C ARG A 155 -3.24 -21.21 9.78
N ASP A 156 -3.37 -20.77 8.53
CA ASP A 156 -2.86 -19.46 8.13
C ASP A 156 -3.94 -18.71 7.34
N LEU A 157 -4.34 -17.56 7.90
CA LEU A 157 -5.35 -16.67 7.35
C LEU A 157 -4.82 -16.04 6.06
N LEU A 158 -5.17 -16.64 4.93
CA LEU A 158 -4.98 -16.07 3.60
C LEU A 158 -5.79 -14.78 3.48
N ILE A 159 -5.14 -13.63 3.62
CA ILE A 159 -5.75 -12.35 3.24
C ILE A 159 -5.51 -12.13 1.74
N CYS A 160 -6.42 -12.64 0.91
CA CYS A 160 -6.57 -12.17 -0.46
C CYS A 160 -7.17 -10.76 -0.44
N VAL A 161 -6.34 -9.73 -0.40
CA VAL A 161 -6.82 -8.35 -0.45
C VAL A 161 -7.08 -7.93 -1.90
N LEU A 162 -8.34 -7.72 -2.23
CA LEU A 162 -8.74 -7.06 -3.47
C LEU A 162 -8.93 -5.57 -3.20
N GLN A 163 -8.19 -4.71 -3.90
CA GLN A 163 -8.48 -3.28 -3.95
C GLN A 163 -9.64 -3.04 -4.92
N GLN A 164 -10.78 -2.59 -4.42
CA GLN A 164 -11.91 -2.18 -5.27
C GLN A 164 -12.21 -0.70 -5.06
N ARG A 165 -12.37 0.04 -6.17
CA ARG A 165 -12.89 1.42 -6.15
C ARG A 165 -14.39 1.38 -6.39
N LYS A 166 -15.20 1.72 -5.39
CA LYS A 166 -16.65 1.82 -5.54
C LYS A 166 -17.05 3.25 -5.92
N GLN A 167 -17.73 3.40 -7.04
CA GLN A 167 -18.35 4.64 -7.47
C GLN A 167 -19.79 4.67 -6.93
N LYS A 168 -20.14 5.65 -6.09
CA LYS A 168 -21.54 5.82 -5.66
C LYS A 168 -22.33 6.47 -6.80
N ALA A 169 -23.27 5.74 -7.41
CA ALA A 169 -24.24 6.31 -8.35
C ALA A 169 -25.39 6.96 -7.58
N LEU A 170 -25.83 8.13 -8.02
CA LEU A 170 -26.98 8.84 -7.47
C LEU A 170 -28.25 8.23 -8.07
N GLU A 171 -28.94 7.37 -7.33
CA GLU A 171 -30.34 7.03 -7.67
C GLU A 171 -31.20 8.28 -7.42
N THR A 172 -31.58 8.92 -8.51
CA THR A 172 -32.52 10.05 -8.49
C THR A 172 -33.92 9.47 -8.59
N PHE A 173 -34.62 9.34 -7.46
CA PHE A 173 -36.07 9.17 -7.47
C PHE A 173 -36.72 10.51 -7.86
N LYS A 174 -37.47 10.49 -8.96
CA LYS A 174 -38.69 11.28 -9.14
C LYS A 174 -39.81 10.32 -9.47
#